data_AF-A0A183H937-F1
#
_entry.id   AF-A0A183H937-F1
#
_cell.length_a   1.000
_cell.length_b   1.000
_cell.length_c   1.000
_cell.angle_alpha   90.00
_cell.angle_beta   90.00
_cell.angle_gamma   90.00
#
_symmetry.space_group_name_H-M   'P 1'
#
loop_
_entity.id
_entity.type
_entity.pdbx_description
1 polymer ?
#
loop_
_entity_poly.entity_id
_entity_poly.type
_entity_poly.pdbx_seq_one_letter_code
_entity_poly.pdbx_strand_id
1 'polypeptide(L)'
;MPQSGVLIDGFIAIDKFPRDSAVEYYFLTHAHSDHYGTIDNKWNNGTIYCSPITAHVLPIVTHRSRSKRAGIKSQLIHPLDLNVWHHMNGFSVMLLDANHIPGSVMFLFEGDRISDSRVLFTGDFRADIRLYQNIFAMSVLQEVSLH
;
A
#
# COMPACT_ATOMS: atom_id res chain seq x y z
N MET A 1 2.39 -16.16 -10.56
CA MET A 1 1.07 -16.18 -9.91
C MET A 1 0.95 -14.85 -9.19
N PRO A 2 -0.14 -14.06 -9.33
CA PRO A 2 -0.28 -12.86 -8.51
C PRO A 2 -0.25 -13.25 -7.03
N GLN A 3 0.51 -12.51 -6.22
CA GLN A 3 0.45 -12.66 -4.76
C GLN A 3 -0.96 -12.26 -4.29
N SER A 4 -1.47 -12.95 -3.27
CA SER A 4 -2.83 -12.73 -2.80
C SER A 4 -2.92 -11.43 -2.00
N GLY A 5 -3.23 -10.32 -2.66
CA GLY A 5 -3.64 -9.09 -1.98
C GLY A 5 -4.93 -9.29 -1.16
N VAL A 6 -5.21 -8.36 -0.26
CA VAL A 6 -6.27 -8.48 0.76
C VAL A 6 -7.35 -7.40 0.59
N LEU A 7 -8.54 -7.69 1.12
CA LEU A 7 -9.58 -6.71 1.40
C LEU A 7 -9.74 -6.61 2.92
N ILE A 8 -9.54 -5.43 3.48
CA ILE A 8 -9.82 -5.14 4.89
C ILE A 8 -11.19 -4.48 4.95
N ASP A 9 -12.11 -5.08 5.71
CA ASP A 9 -13.47 -4.60 5.96
C ASP A 9 -14.30 -4.26 4.69
N GLY A 10 -13.89 -4.80 3.53
CA GLY A 10 -14.53 -4.62 2.23
C GLY A 10 -14.27 -3.28 1.53
N PHE A 11 -13.75 -2.26 2.23
CA PHE A 11 -13.56 -0.91 1.66
C PHE A 11 -12.09 -0.53 1.41
N ILE A 12 -11.13 -1.28 1.97
CA ILE A 12 -9.69 -1.10 1.73
C ILE A 12 -9.17 -2.31 0.96
N ALA A 13 -8.59 -2.08 -0.22
CA ALA A 13 -7.89 -3.10 -1.00
C ALA A 13 -6.38 -2.85 -0.98
N ILE A 14 -5.58 -3.89 -0.73
CA ILE A 14 -4.11 -3.81 -0.72
C ILE A 14 -3.56 -4.86 -1.67
N ASP A 15 -2.71 -4.44 -2.62
CA ASP A 15 -2.12 -5.29 -3.67
C ASP A 15 -3.16 -6.10 -4.46
N LYS A 16 -4.40 -5.64 -4.44
CA LYS A 16 -5.53 -6.20 -5.17
C LYS A 16 -6.35 -5.04 -5.69
N PHE A 17 -6.81 -5.18 -6.93
CA PHE A 17 -7.44 -4.07 -7.66
C PHE A 17 -8.80 -4.48 -8.23
N PRO A 18 -9.77 -4.86 -7.37
CA PRO A 18 -11.10 -5.24 -7.82
C PRO A 18 -11.86 -4.03 -8.39
N ARG A 19 -12.75 -4.31 -9.36
CA ARG A 19 -13.78 -3.36 -9.79
C ARG A 19 -15.02 -3.58 -8.94
N ASP A 20 -15.04 -2.94 -7.79
CA ASP A 20 -16.12 -3.04 -6.81
C ASP A 20 -16.39 -1.66 -6.25
N SER A 21 -17.65 -1.22 -6.29
CA SER A 21 -18.08 0.08 -5.77
C SER A 21 -17.99 0.20 -4.26
N ALA A 22 -17.88 -0.93 -3.54
CA ALA A 22 -17.66 -0.93 -2.09
C ALA A 22 -16.22 -0.56 -1.71
N VAL A 23 -15.25 -0.70 -2.63
CA VAL A 23 -13.85 -0.38 -2.35
C VAL A 23 -13.62 1.12 -2.54
N GLU A 24 -13.25 1.78 -1.44
CA GLU A 24 -13.01 3.23 -1.38
C GLU A 24 -11.52 3.55 -1.50
N TYR A 25 -10.64 2.68 -0.99
CA TYR A 25 -9.20 2.92 -0.92
C TYR A 25 -8.40 1.77 -1.53
N TYR A 26 -7.44 2.10 -2.40
CA TYR A 26 -6.53 1.15 -3.01
C TYR A 26 -5.10 1.46 -2.59
N PHE A 27 -4.44 0.51 -1.93
CA PHE A 27 -3.05 0.62 -1.50
C PHE A 27 -2.17 -0.33 -2.31
N LEU A 28 -0.97 0.11 -2.63
CA LEU A 28 0.07 -0.70 -3.28
C LEU A 28 1.33 -0.70 -2.43
N THR A 29 1.75 -1.87 -1.96
CA THR A 29 2.93 -2.01 -1.09
C THR A 29 4.21 -1.71 -1.84
N HIS A 30 4.33 -2.20 -3.08
CA HIS A 30 5.52 -2.05 -3.91
C HIS A 30 5.28 -2.33 -5.40
N ALA A 31 6.25 -1.97 -6.24
CA ALA A 31 6.13 -2.02 -7.69
C ALA A 31 6.56 -3.36 -8.34
N HIS A 32 6.22 -4.51 -7.73
CA HIS A 32 6.35 -5.81 -8.41
C HIS A 32 5.09 -6.18 -9.19
N SER A 33 5.29 -6.87 -10.33
CA SER A 33 4.23 -7.11 -11.33
C SER A 33 3.09 -8.02 -10.86
N ASP A 34 3.38 -8.90 -9.93
CA ASP A 34 2.43 -9.78 -9.26
C ASP A 34 1.63 -9.07 -8.16
N HIS A 35 2.07 -7.88 -7.71
CA HIS A 35 1.33 -7.01 -6.79
C HIS A 35 0.53 -5.95 -7.54
N TYR A 36 1.16 -5.12 -8.40
CA TYR A 36 0.41 -4.10 -9.16
C TYR A 36 -0.50 -4.71 -10.24
N GLY A 37 -0.24 -5.97 -10.64
CA GLY A 37 -1.13 -6.82 -11.43
C GLY A 37 -1.74 -6.15 -12.66
N THR A 38 -2.99 -5.73 -12.52
CA THR A 38 -3.85 -5.20 -13.59
C THR A 38 -3.80 -3.68 -13.74
N ILE A 39 -3.04 -2.96 -12.90
CA ILE A 39 -2.88 -1.51 -13.05
C ILE A 39 -2.20 -1.20 -14.39
N ASP A 40 -2.88 -0.36 -15.20
CA ASP A 40 -2.37 0.17 -16.46
C ASP A 40 -2.98 1.56 -16.74
N ASN A 41 -2.80 2.08 -17.96
CA ASN A 41 -3.34 3.39 -18.35
C ASN A 41 -4.88 3.49 -18.37
N LYS A 42 -5.60 2.38 -18.28
CA LYS A 42 -7.06 2.35 -18.21
C LYS A 42 -7.58 2.35 -16.77
N TRP A 43 -6.69 2.35 -15.78
CA TRP A 43 -7.07 2.44 -14.37
C TRP A 43 -8.01 3.63 -14.14
N ASN A 44 -9.17 3.35 -13.57
CA ASN A 44 -10.20 4.33 -13.25
C ASN A 44 -11.01 3.98 -12.00
N ASN A 45 -10.56 3.00 -11.20
CA ASN A 45 -11.33 2.56 -10.04
C ASN A 45 -11.15 3.47 -8.82
N GLY A 46 -10.05 4.23 -8.74
CA GLY A 46 -9.79 5.13 -7.61
C GLY A 46 -8.33 5.58 -7.52
N THR A 47 -8.00 6.26 -6.44
CA THR A 47 -6.63 6.68 -6.13
C THR A 47 -5.81 5.50 -5.62
N ILE A 48 -4.59 5.34 -6.13
CA ILE A 48 -3.59 4.40 -5.61
C ILE A 48 -2.73 5.11 -4.57
N TYR A 49 -2.80 4.65 -3.32
CA TYR A 49 -1.96 5.10 -2.22
C TYR A 49 -0.72 4.21 -2.10
N CYS A 50 0.47 4.80 -2.09
CA CYS A 50 1.72 4.05 -2.01
C CYS A 50 2.87 4.94 -1.48
N SER A 51 4.06 4.38 -1.36
CA SER A 51 5.25 5.16 -0.99
C SER A 51 5.65 6.16 -2.09
N PRO A 52 6.42 7.22 -1.77
CA PRO A 52 6.86 8.20 -2.75
C PRO A 52 7.68 7.55 -3.88
N ILE A 53 8.53 6.57 -3.55
CA ILE A 53 9.35 5.85 -4.55
C ILE A 53 8.45 5.03 -5.48
N THR A 54 7.49 4.28 -4.92
CA THR A 54 6.53 3.51 -5.73
C THR A 54 5.73 4.43 -6.65
N ALA A 55 5.31 5.61 -6.18
CA ALA A 55 4.58 6.58 -6.99
C ALA A 55 5.38 7.09 -8.20
N HIS A 56 6.70 7.24 -8.06
CA HIS A 56 7.58 7.65 -9.16
C HIS A 56 7.78 6.54 -10.20
N VAL A 57 7.91 5.28 -9.76
CA VAL A 57 8.24 4.17 -10.67
C VAL A 57 7.01 3.52 -11.30
N LEU A 58 5.83 3.60 -10.67
CA LEU A 58 4.62 2.91 -11.11
C LEU A 58 4.18 3.29 -12.55
N PRO A 59 4.19 4.57 -12.97
CA PRO A 59 3.90 4.94 -14.37
C PRO A 59 4.87 4.33 -15.38
N ILE A 60 6.11 4.05 -14.97
CA ILE A 60 7.15 3.48 -15.84
C ILE A 60 6.96 1.97 -15.96
N VAL A 61 6.83 1.26 -14.84
CA VAL A 61 6.73 -0.22 -14.86
C VAL A 61 5.39 -0.74 -15.39
N THR A 62 4.34 0.09 -15.32
CA THR A 62 3.03 -0.23 -15.91
C THR A 62 2.95 0.14 -17.40
N HIS A 63 3.96 0.84 -17.95
CA HIS A 63 4.04 1.12 -19.37
C HIS A 63 4.28 -0.16 -20.17
N ARG A 64 3.33 -0.52 -21.03
CA ARG A 64 3.44 -1.72 -21.87
C ARG A 64 3.92 -1.33 -23.27
N SER A 65 5.24 -1.32 -23.45
CA SER A 65 5.90 -0.91 -24.71
C SER A 65 5.35 -1.62 -25.96
N ARG A 66 4.93 -2.89 -25.85
CA ARG A 66 4.37 -3.64 -26.99
C ARG A 66 2.98 -3.17 -27.43
N SER A 67 2.22 -2.47 -26.58
CA SER A 67 0.85 -2.04 -26.88
C SER A 67 0.71 -0.55 -27.16
N LYS A 68 1.82 0.21 -27.23
CA LYS A 68 1.86 1.69 -27.29
C LYS A 68 1.01 2.37 -26.20
N ARG A 69 0.68 1.65 -25.12
CA ARG A 69 -0.09 2.19 -24.01
C ARG A 69 0.86 2.81 -23.00
N ALA A 70 0.55 4.04 -22.61
CA ALA A 70 1.13 4.71 -21.44
C ALA A 70 1.03 3.80 -20.19
N GLY A 71 1.78 4.11 -19.14
CA GLY A 71 1.47 3.55 -17.82
C GLY A 71 0.25 4.21 -17.18
N ILE A 72 -0.01 3.88 -15.91
CA ILE A 72 -1.01 4.60 -15.11
C ILE A 72 -0.73 6.11 -15.12
N LYS A 73 -1.80 6.91 -15.10
CA LYS A 73 -1.70 8.38 -15.03
C LYS A 73 -1.28 8.80 -13.63
N SER A 74 -0.23 9.62 -13.50
CA SER A 74 0.30 10.05 -12.20
C SER A 74 -0.73 10.75 -11.31
N GLN A 75 -1.74 11.40 -11.89
CA GLN A 75 -2.86 12.03 -11.15
C GLN A 75 -3.75 11.05 -10.37
N LEU A 76 -3.65 9.75 -10.65
CA LEU A 76 -4.37 8.68 -9.94
C LEU A 76 -3.52 8.05 -8.85
N ILE A 77 -2.33 8.59 -8.59
CA ILE A 77 -1.40 8.08 -7.59
C ILE A 77 -1.23 9.15 -6.52
N HIS A 78 -1.35 8.74 -5.26
CA HIS A 78 -1.16 9.60 -4.11
C HIS A 78 -0.05 9.03 -3.22
N PRO A 79 1.15 9.65 -3.23
CA PRO A 79 2.23 9.21 -2.37
C PRO A 79 1.92 9.56 -0.91
N LEU A 80 2.25 8.64 0.00
CA LEU A 80 2.16 8.81 1.44
C LEU A 80 3.56 8.73 2.04
N ASP A 81 3.93 9.69 2.88
CA ASP A 81 5.22 9.69 3.56
C ASP A 81 5.32 8.53 4.57
N LEU A 82 6.54 8.00 4.75
CA LEU A 82 6.81 6.94 5.72
C LEU A 82 6.85 7.51 7.14
N ASN A 83 6.57 6.65 8.13
CA ASN A 83 6.72 6.92 9.56
C ASN A 83 5.88 8.10 10.07
N VAL A 84 4.78 8.42 9.39
CA VAL A 84 3.79 9.41 9.82
C VAL A 84 2.39 8.84 9.64
N TRP A 85 1.47 9.24 10.51
CA TRP A 85 0.06 8.88 10.40
C TRP A 85 -0.63 9.73 9.34
N HIS A 86 -1.31 9.06 8.41
CA HIS A 86 -2.16 9.68 7.41
C HIS A 86 -3.62 9.43 7.77
N HIS A 87 -4.35 10.50 8.07
CA HIS A 87 -5.75 10.44 8.47
C HIS A 87 -6.66 10.32 7.23
N MET A 88 -7.48 9.29 7.22
CA MET A 88 -8.47 9.00 6.19
C MET A 88 -9.88 9.14 6.80
N ASN A 89 -10.92 8.81 6.02
CA ASN A 89 -12.28 8.90 6.53
C ASN A 89 -12.58 7.73 7.47
N GLY A 90 -12.40 7.94 8.79
CA GLY A 90 -12.71 6.99 9.85
C GLY A 90 -11.62 5.95 10.15
N PHE A 91 -10.42 6.12 9.59
CA PHE A 91 -9.23 5.33 9.94
C PHE A 91 -7.97 6.14 9.67
N SER A 92 -6.82 5.67 10.16
CA SER A 92 -5.50 6.20 9.87
C SER A 92 -4.60 5.09 9.33
N VAL A 93 -3.61 5.46 8.53
CA VAL A 93 -2.60 4.54 7.99
C VAL A 93 -1.20 5.10 8.16
N MET A 94 -0.25 4.27 8.56
CA MET A 94 1.18 4.57 8.56
C MET A 94 1.93 3.62 7.64
N LEU A 95 2.89 4.15 6.88
CA LEU A 95 3.80 3.36 6.04
C LEU A 95 5.09 3.12 6.80
N LEU A 96 5.51 1.86 6.89
CA LEU A 96 6.79 1.44 7.46
C LEU A 96 7.65 0.79 6.37
N ASP A 97 8.96 0.97 6.41
CA ASP A 97 9.86 0.34 5.43
C ASP A 97 9.80 -1.19 5.53
N ALA A 98 9.59 -1.87 4.40
CA ALA A 98 9.49 -3.33 4.34
C ALA A 98 10.83 -4.04 4.07
N ASN A 99 11.90 -3.29 3.77
CA ASN A 99 13.24 -3.84 3.50
C ASN A 99 13.27 -4.93 2.39
N HIS A 100 12.40 -4.81 1.38
CA HIS A 100 12.33 -5.75 0.26
C HIS A 100 12.98 -5.20 -1.01
N ILE A 101 12.45 -4.07 -1.49
CA ILE A 101 12.97 -3.32 -2.65
C ILE A 101 12.82 -1.80 -2.41
N PRO A 102 13.47 -0.92 -3.18
CA PRO A 102 13.23 0.51 -3.06
C PRO A 102 11.74 0.86 -3.19
N GLY A 103 11.19 1.50 -2.16
CA GLY A 103 9.79 1.89 -2.10
C GLY A 103 8.83 0.84 -1.53
N SER A 104 9.31 -0.35 -1.15
CA SER A 104 8.47 -1.35 -0.50
C SER A 104 8.09 -0.95 0.92
N VAL A 105 6.80 -1.00 1.24
CA VAL A 105 6.28 -0.62 2.56
C VAL A 105 5.33 -1.66 3.12
N MET A 106 5.33 -1.76 4.45
CA MET A 106 4.24 -2.31 5.24
C MET A 106 3.22 -1.20 5.50
N PHE A 107 1.95 -1.55 5.61
CA PHE A 107 0.88 -0.64 6.01
C PHE A 107 0.35 -1.03 7.39
N LEU A 108 0.28 -0.06 8.29
CA LEU A 108 -0.35 -0.20 9.59
C LEU A 108 -1.63 0.62 9.61
N PHE A 109 -2.77 -0.02 9.81
CA PHE A 109 -4.10 0.59 9.86
C PHE A 109 -4.68 0.55 11.26
N GLU A 110 -5.37 1.60 11.65
CA GLU A 110 -6.16 1.67 12.89
C GLU A 110 -7.30 2.69 12.77
N GLY A 111 -8.30 2.58 13.64
CA GLY A 111 -9.40 3.54 13.77
C GLY A 111 -10.78 2.90 13.70
N ASP A 112 -11.82 3.72 13.90
CA ASP A 112 -13.20 3.28 14.16
C ASP A 112 -13.82 2.43 13.04
N ARG A 113 -13.36 2.59 11.79
CA ARG A 113 -13.82 1.80 10.65
C ARG A 113 -12.99 0.52 10.41
N ILE A 114 -11.95 0.28 11.19
CA ILE A 114 -11.15 -0.95 11.12
C ILE A 114 -11.66 -1.90 12.21
N SER A 115 -12.24 -3.04 11.81
CA SER A 115 -12.91 -3.96 12.76
C SER A 115 -11.92 -4.63 13.72
N ASP A 116 -10.78 -5.05 13.19
CA ASP A 116 -9.63 -5.49 13.96
C ASP A 116 -8.89 -4.23 14.42
N SER A 117 -9.10 -3.80 15.66
CA SER A 117 -8.55 -2.57 16.31
C SER A 117 -7.26 -1.99 15.75
N ARG A 118 -6.34 -2.86 15.32
CA ARG A 118 -5.13 -2.51 14.58
C ARG A 118 -4.72 -3.63 13.62
N VAL A 119 -4.42 -3.29 12.36
CA VAL A 119 -4.01 -4.26 11.32
C VAL A 119 -2.67 -3.88 10.70
N LEU A 120 -1.70 -4.79 10.77
CA LEU A 120 -0.44 -4.69 10.02
C LEU A 120 -0.49 -5.57 8.78
N PHE A 121 -0.37 -4.97 7.60
CA PHE A 121 -0.16 -5.69 6.34
C PHE A 121 1.28 -5.49 5.87
N THR A 122 2.08 -6.55 5.84
CA THR A 122 3.52 -6.44 5.58
C THR A 122 3.87 -6.26 4.10
N GLY A 123 3.00 -6.67 3.18
CA GLY A 123 3.41 -6.94 1.81
C GLY A 123 4.55 -7.96 1.77
N ASP A 124 5.37 -7.87 0.73
CA ASP A 124 6.67 -8.54 0.74
C ASP A 124 7.64 -7.76 1.62
N PHE A 125 8.16 -8.45 2.64
CA PHE A 125 9.07 -7.83 3.60
C PHE A 125 10.20 -8.78 3.98
N ARG A 126 11.31 -8.19 4.42
CA ARG A 126 12.44 -8.93 4.99
C ARG A 126 12.68 -8.50 6.42
N ALA A 127 12.28 -9.35 7.37
CA ALA A 127 12.71 -9.22 8.76
C ALA A 127 14.23 -9.43 8.85
N ASP A 128 14.93 -8.44 9.38
CA ASP A 128 16.33 -8.58 9.78
C ASP A 128 16.65 -7.72 11.02
N ILE A 129 17.89 -7.77 11.48
CA ILE A 129 18.31 -7.06 12.70
C ILE A 129 18.04 -5.55 12.65
N ARG A 130 18.04 -4.94 11.46
CA ARG A 130 17.79 -3.50 11.27
C ARG A 130 16.33 -3.15 11.57
N LEU A 131 15.40 -4.04 11.28
CA LEU A 131 13.99 -3.86 11.67
C LEU A 131 13.86 -3.80 13.19
N TYR A 132 14.46 -4.76 13.90
CA TYR A 132 14.41 -4.81 15.37
C TYR A 132 15.20 -3.67 16.05
N GLN A 133 16.20 -3.12 15.36
CA GLN A 133 16.96 -1.95 15.82
C GLN A 133 16.29 -0.62 15.45
N ASN A 134 15.28 -0.63 14.58
CA ASN A 134 14.51 0.57 14.26
C ASN A 134 13.55 0.86 15.42
N ILE A 135 14.01 1.69 16.35
CA ILE A 135 13.28 2.06 17.58
C ILE A 135 11.90 2.62 17.24
N PHE A 136 11.77 3.41 16.18
CA PHE A 136 10.49 3.98 15.77
C PHE A 136 9.52 2.89 15.28
N ALA A 137 9.97 2.03 14.37
CA ALA A 137 9.11 0.97 13.86
C ALA A 137 8.70 0.02 15.00
N MET A 138 9.63 -0.34 15.88
CA MET A 138 9.34 -1.21 17.01
C MET A 138 8.43 -0.54 18.05
N SER A 139 8.60 0.76 18.33
CA SER A 139 7.72 1.46 19.27
C SER A 139 6.29 1.46 18.75
N VAL A 140 6.10 1.80 17.48
CA VAL A 140 4.78 1.79 16.85
C VAL A 140 4.22 0.37 16.85
N LEU A 141 4.96 -0.65 16.40
CA LEU A 141 4.44 -2.02 16.33
C LEU A 141 4.15 -2.68 17.68
N GLN A 142 4.79 -2.22 18.76
CA GLN A 142 4.58 -2.73 20.12
C GLN A 142 3.50 -1.95 20.89
N GLU A 143 3.02 -0.82 20.36
CA GLU A 143 1.88 -0.13 20.94
C GLU A 143 0.66 -1.05 20.96
N VAL A 144 0.17 -1.33 22.16
CA VAL A 144 -1.08 -2.03 22.39
C VAL A 144 -2.17 -0.96 22.40
N SER A 145 -3.19 -1.12 21.56
CA SER A 145 -4.39 -0.28 21.63
C SER A 145 -4.99 -0.46 23.03
N LEU A 146 -4.92 0.60 23.84
CA LEU A 146 -5.62 0.69 25.12
C LEU A 146 -7.11 0.87 24.79
N HIS A 147 -7.84 -0.25 24.72
CA HIS A 147 -9.30 -0.26 24.71
C HIS A 147 -9.81 -0.44 26.13
#